data_AF-A0A4V3P5N4-F1
#
_entry.id   AF-A0A4V3P5N4-F1
#
_cell.length_a   1.000
_cell.length_b   1.000
_cell.length_c   1.000
_cell.angle_alpha   90.00
_cell.angle_beta   90.00
_cell.angle_gamma   90.00
#
_symmetry.space_group_name_H-M   'P 1'
#
loop_
_entity.id
_entity.type
_entity.pdbx_description
1 polymer ?
#
loop_
_entity_poly.entity_id
_entity_poly.type
_entity_poly.pdbx_seq_one_letter_code
_entity_poly.pdbx_strand_id
1 'polypeptide(L)'
;MTTATTSTTLDPVTFEVLKNSFITSVDQMAEQILRTCYSFVIYNRDFSSGLHDAQGNSVAQGNQDIAVHVGTLHFTCKAVIEAFKGDIHPGDVYAINDPYAGGTHFNDVRLIRPIFSGTTLLGFSQSNGHWSDLGGSVPGSFDVTAK
;
A
#
# COMPACT_ATOMS: atom_id res chain seq x y z
N MET A 1 -40.09 -22.22 1.39
CA MET A 1 -39.71 -20.90 1.94
C MET A 1 -38.48 -20.44 1.17
N THR A 2 -38.68 -19.55 0.20
CA THR A 2 -37.61 -18.98 -0.62
C THR A 2 -37.02 -17.79 0.13
N THR A 3 -35.80 -17.92 0.62
CA THR A 3 -35.05 -16.85 1.26
C THR A 3 -34.72 -15.80 0.20
N ALA A 4 -35.34 -14.62 0.29
CA ALA A 4 -35.04 -13.51 -0.59
C ALA A 4 -33.67 -12.94 -0.24
N THR A 5 -32.68 -13.12 -1.12
CA THR A 5 -31.40 -12.43 -1.08
C THR A 5 -31.65 -10.97 -1.43
N THR A 6 -31.81 -10.11 -0.43
CA THR A 6 -31.82 -8.66 -0.63
C THR A 6 -30.43 -8.20 -1.05
N SER A 7 -30.19 -8.18 -2.37
CA SER A 7 -29.13 -7.39 -2.98
C SER A 7 -29.32 -5.94 -2.53
N THR A 8 -28.53 -5.52 -1.54
CA THR A 8 -28.56 -4.13 -1.09
C THR A 8 -27.64 -3.38 -2.04
N THR A 9 -28.19 -2.82 -3.11
CA THR A 9 -27.44 -1.96 -4.03
C THR A 9 -27.00 -0.73 -3.24
N LEU A 10 -25.68 -0.52 -3.16
CA LEU A 10 -25.11 0.67 -2.52
C LEU A 10 -25.65 1.93 -3.22
N ASP A 11 -26.21 2.84 -2.45
CA ASP A 11 -26.71 4.13 -2.95
C ASP A 11 -25.59 4.88 -3.71
N PRO A 12 -25.82 5.35 -4.96
CA PRO A 12 -24.79 5.99 -5.77
C PRO A 12 -24.17 7.23 -5.14
N VAL A 13 -24.94 8.01 -4.36
CA VAL A 13 -24.41 9.19 -3.66
C VAL A 13 -23.44 8.75 -2.57
N THR A 14 -23.83 7.76 -1.77
CA THR A 14 -22.99 7.15 -0.74
C THR A 14 -21.72 6.55 -1.34
N PHE A 15 -21.83 5.85 -2.49
CA PHE A 15 -20.67 5.32 -3.19
C PHE A 15 -19.68 6.42 -3.58
N GLU A 16 -20.13 7.50 -4.21
CA GLU A 16 -19.24 8.59 -4.61
C GLU A 16 -18.62 9.31 -3.41
N VAL A 17 -19.36 9.50 -2.31
CA VAL A 17 -18.80 10.06 -1.07
C VAL A 17 -17.68 9.16 -0.53
N LEU A 18 -17.90 7.85 -0.44
CA LEU A 18 -16.90 6.90 0.05
C LEU A 18 -15.67 6.83 -0.87
N LYS A 19 -15.88 6.70 -2.18
CA LYS A 19 -14.81 6.67 -3.18
C LYS A 19 -13.91 7.90 -3.07
N ASN A 20 -14.50 9.10 -3.06
CA ASN A 20 -13.72 10.34 -2.94
C ASN A 20 -13.03 10.47 -1.58
N SER A 21 -13.66 9.98 -0.50
CA SER A 21 -13.05 9.95 0.83
C SER A 21 -11.82 9.03 0.89
N PHE A 22 -11.87 7.85 0.25
CA PHE A 22 -10.72 6.94 0.20
C PHE A 22 -9.57 7.52 -0.62
N ILE A 23 -9.86 8.08 -1.81
CA ILE A 23 -8.85 8.74 -2.65
C ILE A 23 -8.22 9.91 -1.89
N THR A 24 -9.03 10.77 -1.25
CA THR A 24 -8.54 11.89 -0.45
C THR A 24 -7.66 11.41 0.71
N SER A 25 -8.01 10.29 1.35
CA SER A 25 -7.21 9.73 2.44
C SER A 25 -5.82 9.31 1.94
N VAL A 26 -5.76 8.66 0.78
CA VAL A 26 -4.48 8.28 0.16
C VAL A 26 -3.67 9.51 -0.25
N ASP A 27 -4.30 10.53 -0.83
CA ASP A 27 -3.62 11.79 -1.18
C ASP A 27 -3.08 12.50 0.07
N GLN A 28 -3.80 12.45 1.20
CA GLN A 28 -3.28 12.97 2.48
C GLN A 28 -2.12 12.13 3.01
N MET A 29 -2.15 10.80 2.88
CA MET A 29 -1.00 9.94 3.22
C MET A 29 0.24 10.33 2.39
N ALA A 30 0.05 10.51 1.08
CA ALA A 30 1.11 10.93 0.16
C ALA A 30 1.70 12.30 0.54
N GLU A 31 0.84 13.26 0.87
CA GLU A 31 1.26 14.59 1.29
C GLU A 31 2.02 14.55 2.65
N GLN A 32 1.65 13.67 3.58
CA GLN A 32 2.42 13.49 4.82
C GLN A 32 3.83 12.95 4.54
N ILE A 33 3.97 11.98 3.62
CA ILE A 33 5.28 11.47 3.19
C ILE A 33 6.12 12.61 2.63
N LEU A 34 5.56 13.39 1.69
CA LEU A 34 6.28 14.47 1.02
C LEU A 34 6.77 15.54 2.01
N ARG A 35 5.93 15.96 2.96
CA ARG A 35 6.29 17.00 3.95
C ARG A 35 7.31 16.55 4.99
N THR A 36 7.44 15.24 5.22
CA THR A 36 8.30 14.68 6.27
C THR A 36 9.55 14.01 5.71
N CYS A 37 9.65 13.84 4.40
CA CYS A 37 10.80 13.20 3.78
C CYS A 37 12.05 14.11 3.84
N TYR A 38 13.19 13.48 4.12
CA TYR A 38 14.51 14.07 3.88
C TYR A 38 15.16 13.57 2.59
N SER A 39 14.64 12.47 2.02
CA SER A 39 15.17 11.86 0.79
C SER A 39 14.83 12.72 -0.42
N PHE A 40 15.84 13.10 -1.20
CA PHE A 40 15.66 13.78 -2.47
C PHE A 40 14.85 12.94 -3.48
N VAL A 41 14.98 11.61 -3.43
CA VAL A 41 14.26 10.69 -4.33
C VAL A 41 12.76 10.69 -4.01
N ILE A 42 12.41 10.62 -2.73
CA ILE A 42 11.02 10.74 -2.27
C ILE A 42 10.48 12.15 -2.49
N TYR A 43 11.29 13.20 -2.30
CA TYR A 43 10.88 14.58 -2.59
C TYR A 43 10.53 14.78 -4.07
N ASN A 44 11.20 14.06 -4.98
CA ASN A 44 10.86 13.99 -6.41
C ASN A 44 9.74 12.99 -6.73
N ARG A 45 8.98 12.58 -5.71
CA ARG A 45 7.77 11.75 -5.82
C ARG A 45 7.98 10.30 -6.23
N ASP A 46 9.16 9.74 -5.96
CA ASP A 46 9.36 8.29 -6.08
C ASP A 46 8.84 7.55 -4.83
N PHE A 47 7.54 7.62 -4.65
CA PHE A 47 6.78 7.00 -3.56
C PHE A 47 5.32 6.85 -3.99
N SER A 48 4.57 5.99 -3.33
CA SER A 48 3.14 5.82 -3.60
C SER A 48 2.42 5.32 -2.35
N SER A 49 1.10 5.47 -2.30
CA SER A 49 0.30 5.05 -1.15
C SER A 49 -0.96 4.31 -1.60
N GLY A 50 -1.45 3.41 -0.77
CA GLY A 50 -2.58 2.57 -1.12
C GLY A 50 -3.44 2.22 0.08
N LEU A 51 -4.74 2.04 -0.19
CA LEU A 51 -5.67 1.35 0.70
C LEU A 51 -6.10 0.04 0.04
N HIS A 52 -6.12 -1.02 0.84
CA HIS A 52 -6.48 -2.35 0.41
C HIS A 52 -7.59 -2.93 1.28
N ASP A 53 -8.42 -3.80 0.70
CA ASP A 53 -9.41 -4.56 1.46
C ASP A 53 -8.73 -5.63 2.34
N ALA A 54 -9.51 -6.35 3.15
CA ALA A 54 -8.99 -7.40 4.03
C ALA A 54 -8.36 -8.60 3.28
N GLN A 55 -8.54 -8.69 1.96
CA GLN A 55 -7.90 -9.69 1.09
C GLN A 55 -6.70 -9.12 0.32
N GLY A 56 -6.31 -7.86 0.60
CA GLY A 56 -5.21 -7.18 -0.05
C GLY A 56 -5.50 -6.70 -1.48
N ASN A 57 -6.76 -6.69 -1.93
CA ASN A 57 -7.11 -6.08 -3.22
C ASN A 57 -7.09 -4.56 -3.10
N SER A 58 -6.68 -3.88 -4.17
CA SER A 58 -6.63 -2.41 -4.21
C SER A 58 -8.02 -1.81 -4.09
N VAL A 59 -8.19 -0.88 -3.15
CA VAL A 59 -9.42 -0.09 -2.97
C VAL A 59 -9.23 1.34 -3.46
N ALA A 60 -8.10 1.98 -3.08
CA ALA A 60 -7.75 3.32 -3.51
C ALA A 60 -6.24 3.48 -3.60
N GLN A 61 -5.80 4.36 -4.50
CA GLN A 61 -4.41 4.72 -4.72
C GLN A 61 -4.32 6.23 -4.97
N GLY A 62 -3.14 6.82 -4.81
CA GLY A 62 -2.95 8.26 -4.87
C GLY A 62 -3.06 8.81 -6.29
N ASN A 63 -3.59 10.02 -6.45
CA ASN A 63 -3.72 10.66 -7.77
C ASN A 63 -2.37 11.04 -8.40
N GLN A 64 -1.32 11.10 -7.59
CA GLN A 64 0.03 11.49 -7.98
C GLN A 64 1.03 10.35 -7.76
N ASP A 65 0.54 9.12 -7.65
CA ASP A 65 1.37 7.92 -7.53
C ASP A 65 1.97 7.54 -8.88
N ILE A 66 3.14 6.92 -8.85
CA ILE A 66 3.84 6.54 -10.07
C ILE A 66 3.32 5.22 -10.62
N ALA A 67 3.19 5.14 -11.94
CA ALA A 67 2.56 4.00 -12.62
C ALA A 67 3.20 2.64 -12.28
N VAL A 68 4.51 2.63 -12.01
CA VAL A 68 5.27 1.42 -11.66
C VAL A 68 4.84 0.83 -10.30
N HIS A 69 4.44 1.68 -9.34
CA HIS A 69 3.91 1.23 -8.06
C HIS A 69 2.43 0.84 -8.15
N VAL A 70 1.64 1.60 -8.93
CA VAL A 70 0.18 1.41 -9.03
C VAL A 70 -0.21 -0.02 -9.40
N GLY A 71 0.57 -0.62 -10.31
CA GLY A 71 0.38 -2.00 -10.75
C GLY A 71 0.83 -3.07 -9.74
N THR A 72 1.56 -2.72 -8.68
CA THR A 72 2.29 -3.69 -7.86
C THR A 72 2.00 -3.63 -6.35
N LEU A 73 1.49 -2.53 -5.81
CA LEU A 73 1.21 -2.35 -4.37
C LEU A 73 0.43 -3.52 -3.76
N HIS A 74 -0.70 -3.85 -4.37
CA HIS A 74 -1.60 -4.91 -3.90
C HIS A 74 -0.94 -6.30 -3.80
N PHE A 75 0.06 -6.62 -4.62
CA PHE A 75 0.78 -7.90 -4.52
C PHE A 75 1.58 -7.99 -3.22
N THR A 76 2.29 -6.93 -2.84
CA THR A 76 3.03 -6.91 -1.57
C THR A 76 2.13 -6.91 -0.34
N CYS A 77 0.94 -6.29 -0.42
CA CYS A 77 -0.07 -6.43 0.63
C CYS A 77 -0.53 -7.89 0.78
N LYS A 78 -0.80 -8.58 -0.33
CA LYS A 78 -1.15 -10.00 -0.32
C LYS A 78 -0.02 -10.88 0.19
N ALA A 79 1.23 -10.56 -0.14
CA ALA A 79 2.40 -11.28 0.35
C ALA A 79 2.53 -11.18 1.89
N VAL A 80 2.32 -9.98 2.46
CA VAL A 80 2.29 -9.79 3.92
C VAL A 80 1.13 -10.58 4.54
N ILE A 81 -0.08 -10.52 3.96
CA ILE A 81 -1.23 -11.27 4.46
C ILE A 81 -0.94 -12.78 4.51
N GLU A 82 -0.32 -13.32 3.46
CA GLU A 82 0.02 -14.74 3.40
C GLU A 82 1.12 -15.10 4.41
N ALA A 83 2.18 -14.29 4.50
CA ALA A 83 3.31 -14.54 5.39
C ALA A 83 2.91 -14.53 6.89
N PHE A 84 1.95 -13.69 7.26
CA PHE A 84 1.48 -13.52 8.64
C PHE A 84 0.05 -14.05 8.85
N LYS A 85 -0.39 -14.99 8.01
CA LYS A 85 -1.76 -15.50 8.05
C LYS A 85 -2.11 -16.07 9.43
N GLY A 86 -3.12 -15.47 10.07
CA GLY A 86 -3.55 -15.83 11.42
C GLY A 86 -2.78 -15.16 12.55
N ASP A 87 -1.82 -14.29 12.23
CA ASP A 87 -0.95 -13.55 13.16
C ASP A 87 -0.87 -12.06 12.76
N ILE A 88 -2.05 -11.45 12.53
CA ILE A 88 -2.19 -10.03 12.22
C ILE A 88 -3.00 -9.37 13.32
N HIS A 89 -2.40 -8.43 14.03
CA HIS A 89 -2.97 -7.82 15.21
C HIS A 89 -3.11 -6.29 15.10
N PRO A 90 -4.06 -5.69 15.84
CA PRO A 90 -4.16 -4.24 15.93
C PRO A 90 -2.86 -3.64 16.48
N GLY A 91 -2.28 -2.69 15.75
CA GLY A 91 -1.05 -2.02 16.14
C GLY A 91 0.17 -2.42 15.33
N ASP A 92 0.14 -3.58 14.68
CA ASP A 92 1.26 -4.08 13.87
C ASP A 92 1.62 -3.15 12.71
N VAL A 93 2.87 -3.23 12.28
CA VAL A 93 3.39 -2.59 11.07
C VAL A 93 4.40 -3.56 10.44
N TYR A 94 4.17 -3.90 9.18
CA TYR A 94 5.03 -4.79 8.41
C TYR A 94 5.87 -3.98 7.44
N ALA A 95 7.13 -4.40 7.25
CA ALA A 95 8.01 -3.86 6.22
C ALA A 95 8.32 -4.95 5.20
N ILE A 96 8.21 -4.64 3.91
CA ILE A 96 8.50 -5.56 2.81
C ILE A 96 9.19 -4.81 1.67
N ASN A 97 10.23 -5.42 1.12
CA ASN A 97 10.96 -4.93 -0.04
C ASN A 97 11.42 -6.06 -0.99
N ASP A 98 10.82 -7.25 -0.85
CA ASP A 98 11.15 -8.41 -1.69
C ASP A 98 10.61 -8.20 -3.13
N PRO A 99 11.49 -8.07 -4.14
CA PRO A 99 11.08 -7.88 -5.53
C PRO A 99 10.33 -9.11 -6.09
N TYR A 100 10.56 -10.30 -5.54
CA TYR A 100 9.86 -11.52 -5.97
C TYR A 100 8.45 -11.64 -5.36
N ALA A 101 8.14 -10.85 -4.33
CA ALA A 101 6.84 -10.80 -3.67
C ALA A 101 5.96 -9.62 -4.16
N GLY A 102 6.25 -9.08 -5.35
CA GLY A 102 5.52 -7.96 -5.94
C GLY A 102 6.17 -6.59 -5.72
N GLY A 103 7.41 -6.55 -5.22
CA GLY A 103 8.25 -5.36 -5.29
C GLY A 103 8.76 -5.12 -6.72
N THR A 104 9.17 -3.89 -7.00
CA THR A 104 9.66 -3.44 -8.31
C THR A 104 11.18 -3.57 -8.38
N HIS A 105 11.86 -3.22 -7.30
CA HIS A 105 13.21 -3.62 -6.96
C HIS A 105 13.42 -3.45 -5.44
N PHE A 106 14.58 -3.81 -4.92
CA PHE A 106 14.81 -3.89 -3.47
C PHE A 106 14.72 -2.54 -2.76
N ASN A 107 14.97 -1.41 -3.42
CA ASN A 107 14.89 -0.05 -2.85
C ASN A 107 13.47 0.44 -2.60
N ASP A 108 12.47 -0.18 -3.23
CA ASP A 108 11.08 0.18 -3.03
C ASP A 108 10.57 -0.51 -1.76
N VAL A 109 10.81 0.15 -0.63
CA VAL A 109 10.44 -0.36 0.69
C VAL A 109 9.00 0.06 0.99
N ARG A 110 8.21 -0.93 1.41
CA ARG A 110 6.78 -0.76 1.69
C ARG A 110 6.49 -1.02 3.15
N LEU A 111 5.81 -0.08 3.78
CA LEU A 111 5.22 -0.23 5.10
C LEU A 111 3.73 -0.52 4.95
N ILE A 112 3.28 -1.58 5.61
CA ILE A 112 1.89 -2.04 5.56
C ILE A 112 1.35 -2.12 6.97
N ARG A 113 0.21 -1.48 7.23
CA ARG A 113 -0.44 -1.45 8.52
C ARG A 113 -1.88 -1.95 8.40
N PRO A 114 -2.30 -2.95 9.19
CA PRO A 114 -3.69 -3.38 9.21
C PRO A 114 -4.60 -2.34 9.87
N ILE A 115 -5.80 -2.20 9.34
CA ILE A 115 -6.83 -1.26 9.81
C ILE A 115 -7.95 -2.10 10.45
N PHE A 116 -8.21 -1.85 11.74
CA PHE A 116 -9.21 -2.55 12.52
C PHE A 116 -10.35 -1.63 12.95
N SER A 117 -11.55 -2.20 13.07
CA SER A 117 -12.65 -1.65 13.85
C SER A 117 -13.03 -2.65 14.93
N GLY A 118 -12.69 -2.35 16.18
CA GLY A 118 -12.70 -3.34 17.26
C GLY A 118 -11.77 -4.50 16.93
N THR A 119 -12.30 -5.73 16.91
CA THR A 119 -11.55 -6.94 16.55
C THR A 119 -11.64 -7.30 15.06
N THR A 120 -12.37 -6.52 14.26
CA THR A 120 -12.61 -6.81 12.85
C THR A 120 -11.55 -6.15 11.99
N LEU A 121 -10.79 -6.94 11.24
CA LEU A 121 -9.87 -6.46 10.21
C LEU A 121 -10.69 -5.93 9.02
N LEU A 122 -10.58 -4.63 8.74
CA LEU A 122 -11.26 -3.97 7.63
C LEU A 122 -10.42 -3.98 6.34
N GLY A 123 -9.10 -3.90 6.47
CA GLY A 123 -8.19 -3.76 5.35
C GLY A 123 -6.81 -3.32 5.79
N PHE A 124 -6.04 -2.74 4.86
CA PHE A 124 -4.66 -2.34 5.09
C PHE A 124 -4.39 -0.97 4.47
N SER A 125 -3.59 -0.16 5.16
CA SER A 125 -2.92 1.00 4.56
C SER A 125 -1.51 0.63 4.18
N GLN A 126 -1.07 1.10 3.02
CA GLN A 126 0.26 0.86 2.50
C GLN A 126 0.92 2.17 2.09
N SER A 127 2.19 2.33 2.46
CA SER A 127 3.05 3.41 1.98
C SER A 127 4.35 2.82 1.42
N ASN A 128 4.67 3.15 0.18
CA ASN A 128 5.89 2.77 -0.51
C ASN A 128 6.78 4.00 -0.65
N GLY A 129 8.07 3.87 -0.40
CA GLY A 129 9.04 4.91 -0.76
C GLY A 129 10.33 4.30 -1.27
N HIS A 130 10.91 4.92 -2.30
CA HIS A 130 12.19 4.52 -2.84
C HIS A 130 13.32 5.01 -1.94
N TRP A 131 14.04 4.07 -1.32
CA TRP A 131 15.19 4.36 -0.48
C TRP A 131 16.45 4.40 -1.33
N SER A 132 17.18 5.51 -1.30
CA SER A 132 18.31 5.74 -2.23
C SER A 132 19.43 4.70 -2.14
N ASP A 133 19.53 3.99 -1.02
CA ASP A 133 20.54 2.97 -0.75
C ASP A 133 19.99 1.99 0.31
N LEU A 134 20.35 0.71 0.19
CA LEU A 134 19.99 -0.37 1.12
C LEU A 134 21.19 -1.24 1.55
N GLY A 135 22.41 -0.76 1.34
CA GLY A 135 23.64 -1.48 1.67
C GLY A 135 24.05 -2.53 0.65
N GLY A 136 23.79 -2.27 -0.64
CA GLY A 136 24.21 -3.13 -1.74
C GLY A 136 25.73 -3.20 -1.92
N SER A 137 26.18 -3.92 -2.94
CA SER A 137 27.59 -4.06 -3.32
C SER A 137 28.26 -2.75 -3.73
N VAL A 138 27.47 -1.76 -4.16
CA VAL A 138 27.92 -0.41 -4.48
C VAL A 138 26.98 0.62 -3.83
N PRO A 139 27.46 1.83 -3.50
CA PRO A 139 26.58 2.89 -3.02
C PRO A 139 25.51 3.25 -4.04
N GLY A 140 24.26 3.31 -3.58
CA GLY A 140 23.09 3.72 -4.35
C GLY A 140 22.07 2.61 -4.59
N SER A 141 21.24 2.85 -5.60
CA SER A 141 20.04 2.06 -5.88
C SER A 141 20.28 0.92 -6.88
N PHE A 142 21.19 1.11 -7.85
CA PHE A 142 21.41 0.14 -8.92
C PHE A 142 22.89 -0.23 -9.03
N ASP A 143 23.19 -1.54 -8.96
CA ASP A 143 24.49 -2.10 -9.34
C ASP A 143 24.37 -2.75 -10.72
N VAL A 144 24.96 -2.10 -11.73
CA VAL A 144 24.99 -2.62 -13.11
C VAL A 144 25.90 -3.84 -13.28
N THR A 145 26.66 -4.20 -12.25
CA THR A 145 27.57 -5.35 -12.22
C THR A 145 27.07 -6.51 -11.35
N ALA A 146 25.86 -6.38 -10.76
CA ALA A 146 25.22 -7.44 -10.00
C ALA A 146 25.05 -8.72 -10.84
N LYS A 147 25.27 -9.88 -10.20
CA LYS A 147 25.25 -11.20 -10.83
C LYS A 147 24.04 -12.02 -10.42
#